data_AF-A0AAW4ZU68-F1
#
_entry.id   AF-A0AAW4ZU68-F1
#
_cell.length_a   1.000
_cell.length_b   1.000
_cell.length_c   1.000
_cell.angle_alpha   90.00
_cell.angle_beta   90.00
_cell.angle_gamma   90.00
#
_symmetry.space_group_name_H-M   'P 1'
#
loop_
_entity.id
_entity.type
_entity.pdbx_description
1 polymer ?
#
loop_
_entity_poly.entity_id
_entity_poly.type
_entity_poly.pdbx_seq_one_letter_code
_entity_poly.pdbx_strand_id
1 'polypeptide(L)'
;MAFLMVLLTAAIVVVVFVVCTAMATKRGSETNIRITLAAGAIAAVMVWVWYFNWSSSPERDREQVEKDCNNTTMAFVMSQNFVKQRLKAPSTAEFPYITDRGVRVDVMPNCSFAVSAHVDAQNAFGAAIRNQYTVKMSYDRVSKMWRATDLNIQ
;
A
#
# COMPACT_ATOMS: atom_id res chain seq x y z
N MET A 1 -1.39 13.18 -8.93
CA MET A 1 -2.23 14.23 -8.29
C MET A 1 -1.39 15.35 -7.68
N ALA A 2 -0.38 15.08 -6.85
CA ALA A 2 0.51 16.12 -6.30
C ALA A 2 1.17 17.02 -7.36
N PHE A 3 1.68 16.44 -8.44
CA PHE A 3 2.33 17.18 -9.54
C PHE A 3 1.39 18.20 -10.22
N LEU A 4 0.11 17.83 -10.41
CA LEU A 4 -0.90 18.74 -10.97
C LEU A 4 -1.18 19.94 -10.03
N MET A 5 -1.19 19.71 -8.72
CA MET A 5 -1.36 20.80 -7.74
C MET A 5 -0.18 21.75 -7.74
N VAL A 6 1.04 21.23 -7.88
CA VAL A 6 2.25 22.06 -8.03
C VAL A 6 2.15 22.95 -9.27
N LEU A 7 1.73 22.40 -10.42
CA LEU A 7 1.53 23.18 -11.65
C LEU A 7 0.46 24.26 -11.49
N LEU A 8 -0.66 23.96 -10.84
CA LEU A 8 -1.70 24.95 -10.54
C LEU A 8 -1.19 26.09 -9.65
N THR A 9 -0.43 25.76 -8.60
CA THR A 9 0.16 26.80 -7.74
C THR A 9 1.21 27.64 -8.47
N ALA A 10 2.03 27.03 -9.33
CA ALA A 10 2.98 27.76 -10.17
C ALA A 10 2.27 28.72 -11.13
N ALA A 11 1.15 28.29 -11.74
CA ALA A 11 0.33 29.15 -12.59
C ALA A 11 -0.25 30.35 -11.82
N ILE A 12 -0.77 30.13 -10.60
CA ILE A 12 -1.26 31.21 -9.73
C ILE A 12 -0.14 32.23 -9.45
N VAL A 13 1.07 31.76 -9.12
CA VAL A 13 2.22 32.64 -8.86
C VAL A 13 2.61 33.45 -10.09
N VAL A 14 2.66 32.82 -11.28
CA VAL A 14 2.97 33.50 -12.54
C VAL A 14 1.93 34.57 -12.86
N VAL A 15 0.65 34.26 -12.70
CA VAL A 15 -0.44 35.23 -12.93
C VAL A 15 -0.35 36.41 -11.96
N VAL A 16 -0.15 36.14 -10.67
CA VAL A 16 0.03 37.20 -9.66
C VAL A 16 1.23 38.08 -9.99
N PHE A 17 2.36 37.47 -10.39
CA PHE A 17 3.56 38.20 -10.78
C PHE A 17 3.31 39.14 -11.97
N VAL A 18 2.70 38.64 -13.06
CA VAL A 18 2.39 39.44 -14.25
C VAL A 18 1.41 40.58 -13.93
N VAL A 19 0.40 40.32 -13.09
CA VAL A 19 -0.58 41.35 -12.70
C VAL A 19 0.07 42.41 -11.80
N CYS A 20 0.94 42.02 -10.87
CA CYS A 20 1.69 42.95 -10.03
C CYS A 20 2.64 43.83 -10.85
N THR A 21 3.36 43.27 -11.83
CA THR A 21 4.26 44.07 -12.69
C THR A 21 3.48 45.06 -13.57
N ALA A 22 2.32 44.66 -14.09
CA ALA A 22 1.43 45.56 -14.83
C ALA A 22 0.89 46.70 -13.96
N MET A 23 0.52 46.42 -12.71
CA MET A 23 -0.01 47.41 -11.77
C MET A 23 1.06 48.37 -11.21
N ALA A 24 2.32 47.93 -11.12
CA ALA A 24 3.44 48.77 -10.67
C ALA A 24 3.70 49.98 -11.58
N THR A 25 3.22 49.96 -12.83
CA THR A 25 3.34 51.10 -13.77
C THR A 25 2.29 52.20 -13.53
N LYS A 26 1.26 51.95 -12.70
CA LYS A 26 0.21 52.93 -12.37
C LYS A 26 0.50 53.63 -11.03
N ARG A 27 0.41 54.97 -11.04
CA ARG A 27 0.58 55.82 -9.84
C ARG A 27 -0.56 55.59 -8.84
N GLY A 28 -0.23 55.34 -7.56
CA GLY A 28 -1.22 55.11 -6.49
C GLY A 28 -1.71 53.66 -6.32
N SER A 29 -1.05 52.68 -6.94
CA SER A 29 -1.48 51.28 -6.98
C SER A 29 -1.09 50.41 -5.76
N GLU A 30 -0.51 50.99 -4.70
CA GLU A 30 0.05 50.21 -3.58
C GLU A 30 -0.99 49.33 -2.87
N THR A 31 -2.19 49.86 -2.63
CA THR A 31 -3.27 49.11 -1.99
C THR A 31 -3.74 47.93 -2.84
N ASN A 32 -3.82 48.12 -4.17
CA ASN A 32 -4.23 47.08 -5.10
C ASN A 32 -3.20 45.95 -5.18
N ILE A 33 -1.90 46.29 -5.19
CA ILE A 33 -0.81 45.29 -5.18
C ILE A 33 -0.88 44.43 -3.91
N ARG A 34 -1.11 45.04 -2.73
CA ARG A 34 -1.24 44.30 -1.47
C ARG A 34 -2.44 43.34 -1.47
N ILE A 35 -3.59 43.80 -1.98
CA ILE A 35 -4.79 42.97 -2.09
C ILE A 35 -4.56 41.80 -3.05
N THR A 36 -3.93 42.03 -4.21
CA THR A 36 -3.65 40.98 -5.19
C THR A 36 -2.67 39.93 -4.65
N LEU A 37 -1.61 40.35 -3.94
CA LEU A 37 -0.69 39.42 -3.29
C LEU A 37 -1.41 38.59 -2.21
N ALA A 38 -2.25 39.22 -1.39
CA ALA A 38 -3.03 38.51 -0.37
C ALA A 38 -4.02 37.51 -0.99
N ALA A 39 -4.73 37.91 -2.04
CA ALA A 39 -5.67 37.03 -2.75
C ALA A 39 -4.95 35.83 -3.38
N GLY A 40 -3.78 36.04 -3.99
CA GLY A 40 -2.95 34.97 -4.55
C GLY A 40 -2.46 33.98 -3.47
N ALA A 41 -2.02 34.50 -2.33
CA ALA A 41 -1.60 33.68 -1.20
C ALA A 41 -2.77 32.84 -0.65
N ILE A 42 -3.95 33.45 -0.48
CA ILE A 42 -5.16 32.74 -0.02
C ILE A 42 -5.56 31.65 -1.02
N ALA A 43 -5.52 31.93 -2.33
CA ALA A 43 -5.81 30.93 -3.37
C ALA A 43 -4.85 29.74 -3.32
N ALA A 44 -3.54 29.99 -3.17
CA ALA A 44 -2.56 28.92 -3.01
C ALA A 44 -2.80 28.10 -1.74
N VAL A 45 -3.10 28.74 -0.61
CA VAL A 45 -3.43 28.06 0.65
C VAL A 45 -4.69 27.21 0.50
N MET A 46 -5.75 27.72 -0.14
CA MET A 46 -6.98 26.96 -0.39
C MET A 46 -6.73 25.71 -1.23
N VAL A 47 -5.90 25.80 -2.28
CA VAL A 47 -5.51 24.65 -3.10
C VAL A 47 -4.81 23.58 -2.27
N TRP A 48 -3.84 23.97 -1.43
CA TRP A 48 -3.13 23.03 -0.58
C TRP A 48 -4.00 22.47 0.55
N VAL A 49 -4.83 23.29 1.20
CA VAL A 49 -5.77 22.83 2.24
C VAL A 49 -6.75 21.81 1.65
N TRP A 50 -7.30 22.08 0.47
CA TRP A 50 -8.18 21.14 -0.23
C TRP A 50 -7.45 19.85 -0.60
N TYR A 51 -6.23 19.95 -1.15
CA TYR A 51 -5.42 18.79 -1.49
C TYR A 51 -5.07 17.95 -0.25
N PHE A 52 -4.64 18.59 0.84
CA PHE A 52 -4.29 17.88 2.07
C PHE A 52 -5.51 17.18 2.66
N ASN A 53 -6.65 17.87 2.74
CA ASN A 53 -7.90 17.30 3.23
C ASN A 53 -8.37 16.12 2.35
N TRP A 54 -8.24 16.24 1.03
CA TRP A 54 -8.52 15.13 0.11
C TRP A 54 -7.51 13.99 0.27
N SER A 55 -6.21 14.28 0.47
CA SER A 55 -5.12 13.31 0.64
C SER A 55 -5.11 12.59 1.99
N SER A 56 -5.84 13.12 2.97
CA SER A 56 -6.05 12.52 4.29
C SER A 56 -7.45 11.90 4.44
N SER A 57 -8.22 11.77 3.35
CA SER A 57 -9.55 11.14 3.41
C SER A 57 -9.47 9.71 3.99
N PRO A 58 -10.30 9.38 5.01
CA PRO A 58 -10.29 8.09 5.70
C PRO A 58 -10.73 6.91 4.83
N GLU A 59 -11.31 7.18 3.66
CA GLU A 59 -11.72 6.17 2.69
C GLU A 59 -10.52 5.42 2.10
N ARG A 60 -9.41 6.12 1.81
CA ARG A 60 -8.20 5.47 1.29
C ARG A 60 -7.58 4.52 2.30
N ASP A 61 -7.60 4.89 3.59
CA ASP A 61 -7.10 4.03 4.64
C ASP A 61 -7.94 2.76 4.75
N ARG A 62 -9.28 2.87 4.63
CA ARG A 62 -10.19 1.72 4.61
C ARG A 62 -9.95 0.82 3.40
N GLU A 63 -9.81 1.40 2.21
CA GLU A 63 -9.51 0.65 0.98
C GLU A 63 -8.18 -0.09 1.11
N GLN A 64 -7.15 0.57 1.64
CA GLN A 64 -5.85 -0.05 1.84
C GLN A 64 -5.88 -1.14 2.90
N VAL A 65 -6.65 -0.95 3.97
CA VAL A 65 -6.93 -1.98 4.97
C VAL A 65 -7.62 -3.20 4.35
N GLU A 66 -8.65 -2.97 3.54
CA GLU A 66 -9.36 -4.04 2.85
C GLU A 66 -8.43 -4.79 1.89
N LYS A 67 -7.65 -4.05 1.10
CA LYS A 67 -6.69 -4.60 0.16
C LYS A 67 -5.63 -5.45 0.86
N ASP A 68 -5.07 -4.96 1.96
CA ASP A 68 -4.03 -5.67 2.72
C ASP A 68 -4.60 -6.92 3.40
N CYS A 69 -5.79 -6.81 4.00
CA CYS A 69 -6.42 -7.92 4.73
C CYS A 69 -7.16 -8.91 3.84
N ASN A 70 -7.36 -8.61 2.56
CA ASN A 70 -7.89 -9.53 1.54
C ASN A 70 -6.81 -9.99 0.54
N ASN A 71 -5.52 -9.72 0.80
CA ASN A 71 -4.44 -10.12 -0.10
C ASN A 71 -4.10 -11.61 0.05
N THR A 72 -4.94 -12.46 -0.54
CA THR A 72 -4.77 -13.92 -0.53
C THR A 72 -3.50 -14.38 -1.22
N THR A 73 -3.05 -13.68 -2.27
CA THR A 73 -1.80 -13.96 -2.97
C THR A 73 -0.60 -13.79 -2.04
N MET A 74 -0.52 -12.67 -1.34
CA MET A 74 0.56 -12.44 -0.37
C MET A 74 0.49 -13.44 0.79
N ALA A 75 -0.71 -13.73 1.31
CA ALA A 75 -0.88 -14.74 2.35
C ALA A 75 -0.36 -16.11 1.92
N PHE A 76 -0.65 -16.54 0.69
CA PHE A 76 -0.12 -17.78 0.14
C PHE A 76 1.41 -17.77 0.07
N VAL A 77 2.03 -16.72 -0.49
CA VAL A 77 3.49 -16.59 -0.58
C VAL A 77 4.14 -16.63 0.81
N MET A 78 3.57 -15.91 1.77
CA MET A 78 4.10 -15.89 3.13
C MET A 78 3.93 -17.24 3.83
N SER A 79 2.87 -18.00 3.54
CA SER A 79 2.71 -19.37 4.03
C SER A 79 3.88 -20.27 3.62
N GLN A 80 4.36 -20.14 2.39
CA GLN A 80 5.46 -20.95 1.86
C GLN A 80 6.75 -20.69 2.64
N ASN A 81 6.99 -19.44 3.04
CA ASN A 81 8.16 -19.08 3.84
C ASN A 81 8.15 -19.76 5.22
N PHE A 82 6.98 -19.80 5.89
CA PHE A 82 6.85 -20.50 7.16
C PHE A 82 6.99 -22.03 7.01
N VAL A 83 6.43 -22.60 5.94
CA VAL A 83 6.57 -24.03 5.63
C VAL A 83 8.05 -24.37 5.40
N LYS A 84 8.75 -23.61 4.56
CA LYS A 84 10.18 -23.80 4.28
C LYS A 84 11.02 -23.88 5.56
N GLN A 85 10.76 -23.02 6.53
CA GLN A 85 11.48 -23.01 7.82
C GLN A 85 11.34 -24.31 8.64
N ARG A 86 10.31 -25.13 8.38
CA ARG A 86 10.10 -26.42 9.05
C ARG A 86 10.57 -27.63 8.25
N LEU A 87 10.86 -27.47 6.96
CA LEU A 87 11.32 -28.55 6.11
C LEU A 87 12.78 -28.91 6.38
N LYS A 88 13.14 -30.18 6.14
CA LYS A 88 14.54 -30.65 6.29
C LYS A 88 15.46 -30.11 5.19
N ALA A 89 14.95 -29.97 3.98
CA ALA A 89 15.67 -29.46 2.82
C ALA A 89 14.89 -28.30 2.17
N PRO A 90 14.88 -27.10 2.79
CA PRO A 90 14.06 -25.96 2.35
C PRO A 90 14.33 -25.48 0.92
N SER A 91 15.56 -25.64 0.44
CA SER A 91 15.97 -25.27 -0.93
C SER A 91 15.37 -26.18 -2.01
N THR A 92 14.90 -27.36 -1.64
CA THR A 92 14.28 -28.33 -2.55
C THR A 92 12.75 -28.25 -2.56
N ALA A 93 12.17 -27.32 -1.80
CA ALA A 93 10.73 -27.20 -1.62
C ALA A 93 10.07 -26.57 -2.84
N GLU A 94 9.21 -27.33 -3.51
CA GLU A 94 8.38 -26.91 -4.62
C GLU A 94 6.93 -26.74 -4.16
N PHE A 95 6.34 -25.60 -4.49
CA PHE A 95 4.98 -25.23 -4.10
C PHE A 95 4.11 -25.07 -5.36
N PRO A 96 2.81 -25.41 -5.28
CA PRO A 96 1.88 -25.21 -6.38
C PRO A 96 1.59 -23.73 -6.63
N TYR A 97 0.95 -23.43 -7.76
CA TYR A 97 0.36 -22.12 -8.00
C TYR A 97 -0.88 -21.92 -7.14
N ILE A 98 -1.19 -20.67 -6.79
CA ILE A 98 -2.39 -20.34 -6.00
C ILE A 98 -3.71 -20.76 -6.67
N THR A 99 -3.70 -20.90 -7.99
CA THR A 99 -4.84 -21.32 -8.81
C THR A 99 -4.94 -22.84 -8.99
N ASP A 100 -3.94 -23.60 -8.51
CA ASP A 100 -3.93 -25.04 -8.69
C ASP A 100 -4.98 -25.72 -7.81
N ARG A 101 -5.47 -26.87 -8.28
CA ARG A 101 -6.43 -27.68 -7.52
C ARG A 101 -5.81 -28.14 -6.20
N GLY A 102 -6.58 -28.00 -5.13
CA GLY A 102 -6.14 -28.37 -3.78
C GLY A 102 -5.40 -27.26 -3.03
N VAL A 103 -5.22 -26.08 -3.64
CA VAL A 103 -4.80 -24.87 -2.93
C VAL A 103 -6.03 -24.08 -2.51
N ARG A 104 -6.09 -23.72 -1.22
CA ARG A 104 -7.17 -22.91 -0.65
C ARG A 104 -6.59 -21.86 0.28
N VAL A 105 -7.05 -20.62 0.10
CA VAL A 105 -6.66 -19.48 0.94
C VAL A 105 -7.95 -18.80 1.39
N ASP A 106 -8.25 -18.89 2.68
CA ASP A 106 -9.41 -18.22 3.27
C ASP A 106 -8.96 -17.00 4.06
N VAL A 107 -9.68 -15.90 3.86
CA VAL A 107 -9.56 -14.72 4.72
C VAL A 107 -10.38 -14.96 5.99
N MET A 108 -9.76 -14.71 7.14
CA MET A 108 -10.34 -14.85 8.47
C MET A 108 -10.47 -13.47 9.13
N PRO A 109 -11.29 -13.35 10.20
CA PRO A 109 -11.38 -12.12 10.98
C PRO A 109 -10.01 -11.62 11.47
N ASN A 110 -9.91 -10.31 11.74
CA ASN A 110 -8.70 -9.68 12.27
C ASN A 110 -7.45 -9.81 11.37
N CYS A 111 -7.63 -9.67 10.05
CA CYS A 111 -6.53 -9.73 9.06
C CYS A 111 -5.69 -11.01 9.20
N SER A 112 -6.40 -12.12 9.41
CA SER A 112 -5.82 -13.46 9.52
C SER A 112 -6.17 -14.27 8.29
N PHE A 113 -5.39 -15.31 8.03
CA PHE A 113 -5.54 -16.13 6.83
C PHE A 113 -5.34 -17.60 7.19
N ALA A 114 -6.13 -18.47 6.57
CA ALA A 114 -5.93 -19.91 6.59
C ALA A 114 -5.52 -20.36 5.19
N VAL A 115 -4.37 -21.01 5.09
CA VAL A 115 -3.85 -21.58 3.85
C VAL A 115 -3.81 -23.09 3.97
N SER A 116 -4.33 -23.79 2.97
CA SER A 116 -4.21 -25.24 2.81
C SER A 116 -3.64 -25.51 1.42
N ALA A 117 -2.52 -26.23 1.33
CA ALA A 117 -1.89 -26.59 0.07
C ALA A 117 -0.94 -27.79 0.27
N HIS A 118 -0.21 -28.15 -0.77
CA HIS A 118 0.82 -29.18 -0.71
C HIS A 118 2.21 -28.58 -0.96
N VAL A 119 3.23 -29.29 -0.51
CA VAL A 119 4.63 -28.99 -0.79
C VAL A 119 5.36 -30.28 -1.14
N ASP A 120 6.12 -30.24 -2.22
CA ASP A 120 7.00 -31.33 -2.62
C ASP A 120 8.41 -30.98 -2.15
N ALA A 121 9.01 -31.80 -1.28
CA ALA A 121 10.34 -31.53 -0.75
C ALA A 121 11.11 -32.82 -0.46
N GLN A 122 12.44 -32.74 -0.49
CA GLN A 122 13.27 -33.90 -0.14
C GLN A 122 13.25 -34.17 1.37
N ASN A 123 13.13 -35.46 1.71
CA ASN A 123 13.32 -35.94 3.07
C ASN A 123 14.82 -36.14 3.39
N ALA A 124 15.13 -36.65 4.58
CA ALA A 124 16.51 -36.90 5.02
C ALA A 124 17.27 -37.96 4.17
N PHE A 125 16.57 -38.74 3.36
CA PHE A 125 17.13 -39.76 2.46
C PHE A 125 17.27 -39.27 1.01
N GLY A 126 16.96 -37.98 0.73
CA GLY A 126 17.04 -37.41 -0.61
C GLY A 126 15.86 -37.77 -1.53
N ALA A 127 14.84 -38.46 -1.03
CA ALA A 127 13.63 -38.76 -1.80
C ALA A 127 12.66 -37.58 -1.75
N ALA A 128 12.12 -37.18 -2.90
CA ALA A 128 11.07 -36.16 -3.00
C ALA A 128 9.73 -36.73 -2.52
N ILE A 129 9.10 -36.09 -1.54
CA ILE A 129 7.81 -36.49 -0.97
C ILE A 129 6.86 -35.29 -1.01
N ARG A 130 5.62 -35.57 -1.42
CA ARG A 130 4.51 -34.63 -1.36
C ARG A 130 3.86 -34.67 0.02
N ASN A 131 3.93 -33.56 0.74
CA ASN A 131 3.29 -33.39 2.04
C ASN A 131 2.15 -32.36 1.92
N GLN A 132 1.06 -32.61 2.63
CA GLN A 132 -0.02 -31.62 2.75
C GLN A 132 0.31 -30.69 3.91
N TYR A 133 0.01 -29.40 3.77
CA TYR A 133 0.22 -28.46 4.85
C TYR A 133 -0.96 -27.53 5.05
N THR A 134 -1.15 -27.11 6.29
CA THR A 134 -2.11 -26.08 6.68
C THR A 134 -1.43 -25.05 7.55
N VAL A 135 -1.63 -23.76 7.24
CA VAL A 135 -1.09 -22.64 8.02
C VAL A 135 -2.20 -21.68 8.37
N LYS A 136 -2.31 -21.32 9.65
CA LYS A 136 -3.03 -20.12 10.08
C LYS A 136 -2.01 -19.04 10.39
N MET A 137 -2.23 -17.85 9.83
CA MET A 137 -1.33 -16.72 10.02
C MET A 137 -2.11 -15.43 10.25
N SER A 138 -1.47 -14.49 10.93
CA SER A 138 -1.96 -13.13 11.10
C SER A 138 -1.00 -12.13 10.48
N TYR A 139 -1.56 -11.07 9.89
CA TYR A 139 -0.81 -9.95 9.35
C TYR A 139 -0.98 -8.72 10.24
N ASP A 140 0.12 -8.24 10.80
CA ASP A 140 0.17 -6.99 11.55
C ASP A 140 0.49 -5.84 10.59
N ARG A 141 -0.51 -5.02 10.28
CA ARG A 141 -0.39 -3.92 9.33
C ARG A 141 0.55 -2.80 9.80
N VAL A 142 0.68 -2.60 11.10
CA VAL A 142 1.49 -1.51 11.67
C VAL A 142 2.97 -1.85 11.50
N SER A 143 3.35 -3.06 11.92
CA SER A 143 4.73 -3.54 11.78
C SER A 143 5.03 -4.15 10.40
N LYS A 144 4.00 -4.37 9.57
CA LYS A 144 4.06 -5.08 8.29
C LYS A 144 4.64 -6.50 8.41
N MET A 145 4.44 -7.13 9.57
CA MET A 145 4.96 -8.46 9.87
C MET A 145 3.88 -9.53 9.77
N TRP A 146 4.29 -10.69 9.29
CA TRP A 146 3.47 -11.89 9.27
C TRP A 146 3.86 -12.81 10.43
N ARG A 147 2.89 -13.46 11.04
CA ARG A 147 3.12 -14.46 12.09
C ARG A 147 2.31 -15.70 11.79
N ALA A 148 2.96 -16.86 11.73
CA ALA A 148 2.26 -18.14 11.73
C ALA A 148 1.83 -18.48 13.17
N THR A 149 0.52 -18.60 13.38
CA THR A 149 -0.07 -18.99 14.67
C THR A 149 -0.18 -20.50 14.80
N ASP A 150 -0.46 -21.18 13.70
CA ASP A 150 -0.61 -22.63 13.64
C ASP A 150 -0.07 -23.12 12.30
N LEU A 151 0.82 -24.11 12.33
CA LEU A 151 1.46 -24.67 11.14
C LEU A 151 1.56 -26.18 11.32
N ASN A 152 0.91 -26.90 10.41
CA ASN A 152 0.95 -28.35 10.36
C ASN A 152 1.40 -28.82 8.96
N ILE A 153 2.29 -29.80 8.92
CA ILE A 153 2.78 -30.46 7.71
C ILE A 153 2.61 -31.96 7.94
N GLN A 154 1.86 -32.61 7.06
CA GLN A 154 1.51 -34.04 7.12
C GLN A 154 2.30 -34.84 6.10
#